data_AF-A0A1C5SHH2-F1
#
_entry.id   AF-A0A1C5SHH2-F1
#
_cell.length_a   1.000
_cell.length_b   1.000
_cell.length_c   1.000
_cell.angle_alpha   90.00
_cell.angle_beta   90.00
_cell.angle_gamma   90.00
#
_symmetry.space_group_name_H-M   'P 1'
#
loop_
_entity.id
_entity.type
_entity.pdbx_description
1 polymer ?
#
loop_
_entity_poly.entity_id
_entity_poly.type
_entity_poly.pdbx_seq_one_letter_code
_entity_poly.pdbx_strand_id
1 'polypeptide(L)'
;MKDERLEQLLKQALTPEIDEKDLRIKRKSEHSSMNHKITKNRTFKHRRHIPAAVAVAALLIASSVTVFAAWQYLSARDVASANADEQLASQFEQNNWLSEYETQHCWDYDITLLGVVSGNEISEHLSKDDQGNVEGDRTYIAVAIAYADGKPMPDVQSDDFDRTQFFVSPYIRGFNPEKYNAYTLSGGVTCFVSGGIQYRLVETDNVEYFADCGIYVGVSDGDMYNNQAYIYDTDTGDILRNETYQGVNALFHLSVDTAKADSVKAAGIIAGINDSEPNSESLWTLSEADRWINSLTAKNINGKAEPVETSRKTVTTDEFIRSEYGDLSAENGVAEKDAVLKEYFPNGAGMSEIMEKHATTMDDAWVETYTLNGDGTITYLKYVPR
;
A
#
# COMPACT_ATOMS: atom_id res chain seq x y z
N MET A 1 46.92 -5.75 -10.34
CA MET A 1 46.87 -6.81 -9.31
C MET A 1 45.40 -7.14 -9.14
N LYS A 2 44.93 -8.13 -9.90
CA LYS A 2 43.51 -8.42 -10.12
C LYS A 2 43.10 -9.61 -9.25
N ASP A 3 42.05 -9.41 -8.48
CA ASP A 3 40.84 -10.25 -8.43
C ASP A 3 40.91 -11.76 -8.12
N GLU A 4 42.03 -12.30 -7.66
CA GLU A 4 42.08 -13.71 -7.22
C GLU A 4 41.21 -13.99 -5.99
N ARG A 5 41.03 -12.97 -5.13
CA ARG A 5 40.24 -13.10 -3.90
C ARG A 5 38.74 -13.08 -4.17
N LEU A 6 38.28 -12.31 -5.14
CA LEU A 6 36.87 -12.27 -5.55
C LEU A 6 36.49 -13.53 -6.32
N GLU A 7 37.36 -14.01 -7.22
CA GLU A 7 37.14 -15.29 -7.92
C GLU A 7 37.13 -16.49 -6.96
N GLN A 8 37.94 -16.46 -5.90
CA GLN A 8 37.88 -17.50 -4.86
C GLN A 8 36.58 -17.46 -4.08
N LEU A 9 36.09 -16.28 -3.71
CA LEU A 9 34.80 -16.13 -3.02
C LEU A 9 33.63 -16.54 -3.92
N LEU A 10 33.69 -16.23 -5.23
CA LEU A 10 32.67 -16.63 -6.20
C LEU A 10 32.65 -18.16 -6.41
N LYS A 11 33.83 -18.79 -6.49
CA LYS A 11 33.93 -20.27 -6.60
C LYS A 11 33.44 -20.97 -5.34
N GLN A 12 33.66 -20.41 -4.16
CA GLN A 12 33.17 -20.98 -2.91
C GLN A 12 31.64 -20.88 -2.78
N ALA A 13 31.03 -19.82 -3.33
CA ALA A 13 29.58 -19.64 -3.33
C ALA A 13 28.84 -20.50 -4.38
N LEU A 14 29.51 -20.87 -5.48
CA LEU A 14 28.89 -21.55 -6.64
C LEU A 14 29.13 -23.07 -6.69
N THR A 15 29.74 -23.67 -5.67
CA THR A 15 29.93 -25.13 -5.62
C THR A 15 29.05 -25.73 -4.51
N PRO A 16 27.93 -26.39 -4.83
CA PRO A 16 27.11 -27.04 -3.81
C PRO A 16 27.80 -28.34 -3.39
N GLU A 17 28.39 -28.34 -2.18
CA GLU A 17 28.83 -29.57 -1.52
C GLU A 17 27.60 -30.20 -0.83
N ILE A 18 26.88 -31.04 -1.58
CA ILE A 18 25.76 -31.81 -1.05
C ILE A 18 26.34 -32.99 -0.28
N ASP A 19 26.39 -32.89 1.06
CA ASP A 19 26.65 -34.03 1.94
C ASP A 19 25.32 -34.77 2.23
N GLU A 20 25.19 -35.99 1.70
CA GLU A 20 24.01 -36.86 1.79
C GLU A 20 23.73 -37.44 3.19
N LYS A 21 23.95 -36.69 4.28
CA LYS A 21 23.84 -37.23 5.65
C LYS A 21 22.86 -36.54 6.61
N ASP A 22 22.28 -35.41 6.26
CA ASP A 22 21.38 -34.69 7.19
C ASP A 22 19.87 -34.95 6.97
N LEU A 23 19.49 -35.82 6.04
CA LEU A 23 18.11 -36.32 5.92
C LEU A 23 17.84 -37.49 6.87
N ARG A 24 17.86 -37.23 8.19
CA ARG A 24 17.35 -38.17 9.21
C ARG A 24 16.67 -37.46 10.38
N ILE A 25 15.36 -37.21 10.26
CA ILE A 25 14.48 -37.12 11.43
C ILE A 25 13.43 -38.23 11.34
N LYS A 26 13.51 -39.18 12.29
CA LYS A 26 12.55 -40.28 12.48
C LYS A 26 11.96 -40.20 13.88
N ARG A 27 10.61 -40.23 13.90
CA ARG A 27 9.69 -40.91 14.85
C ARG A 27 9.50 -40.22 16.21
N LYS A 28 8.34 -40.27 16.88
CA LYS A 28 7.18 -41.21 16.96
C LYS A 28 6.11 -40.50 17.82
N SER A 29 4.81 -40.69 17.63
CA SER A 29 3.91 -41.69 18.28
C SER A 29 2.50 -41.44 17.69
N GLU A 30 1.52 -42.34 17.62
CA GLU A 30 1.21 -43.58 18.33
C GLU A 30 0.16 -44.36 17.50
N HIS A 31 0.26 -45.69 17.54
CA HIS A 31 -0.66 -46.64 16.92
C HIS A 31 -1.82 -46.93 17.89
N SER A 32 -3.05 -47.01 17.39
CA SER A 32 -4.09 -47.85 18.01
C SER A 32 -4.53 -48.94 17.03
N SER A 33 -4.76 -50.10 17.61
CA SER A 33 -4.79 -51.42 16.99
C SER A 33 -6.22 -51.89 16.80
N MET A 34 -6.52 -52.60 15.70
CA MET A 34 -7.46 -53.72 15.79
C MET A 34 -7.23 -54.73 14.66
N ASN A 35 -6.92 -55.96 15.08
CA ASN A 35 -6.84 -57.16 14.25
C ASN A 35 -8.24 -57.73 14.01
N HIS A 36 -8.50 -58.22 12.79
CA HIS A 36 -9.30 -59.43 12.64
C HIS A 36 -8.81 -60.28 11.46
N LYS A 37 -8.46 -61.54 11.76
CA LYS A 37 -8.16 -62.61 10.80
C LYS A 37 -9.44 -63.35 10.48
N ILE A 38 -9.78 -63.56 9.19
CA ILE A 38 -10.44 -64.79 8.73
C ILE A 38 -9.88 -65.21 7.36
N THR A 39 -9.63 -66.52 7.25
CA THR A 39 -8.99 -67.27 6.16
C THR A 39 -9.92 -67.71 5.01
N LYS A 40 -9.35 -67.71 3.79
CA LYS A 40 -9.48 -68.63 2.63
C LYS A 40 -10.87 -69.00 2.05
N ASN A 41 -11.11 -68.69 0.76
CA ASN A 41 -11.07 -69.69 -0.33
C ASN A 41 -11.28 -69.10 -1.75
N ARG A 42 -10.33 -69.46 -2.64
CA ARG A 42 -10.41 -69.92 -4.04
C ARG A 42 -11.21 -69.18 -5.15
N THR A 43 -10.46 -69.06 -6.25
CA THR A 43 -10.78 -69.19 -7.69
C THR A 43 -11.06 -67.94 -8.53
N PHE A 44 -10.16 -67.77 -9.51
CA PHE A 44 -10.16 -66.79 -10.59
C PHE A 44 -11.34 -66.94 -11.54
N LYS A 45 -11.88 -65.81 -12.02
CA LYS A 45 -12.24 -65.58 -13.43
C LYS A 45 -12.33 -64.06 -13.72
N HIS A 46 -11.62 -63.64 -14.77
CA HIS A 46 -11.53 -62.27 -15.28
C HIS A 46 -12.87 -61.69 -15.77
N ARG A 47 -13.14 -60.40 -15.47
CA ARG A 47 -13.26 -59.34 -16.49
C ARG A 47 -13.51 -57.95 -15.88
N ARG A 48 -12.60 -57.03 -16.22
CA ARG A 48 -12.76 -55.58 -16.40
C ARG A 48 -13.31 -54.78 -15.22
N HIS A 49 -12.40 -54.39 -14.34
CA HIS A 49 -12.57 -53.24 -13.46
C HIS A 49 -12.31 -51.95 -14.26
N ILE A 50 -13.24 -51.02 -14.20
CA ILE A 50 -12.99 -49.58 -14.38
C ILE A 50 -12.44 -49.11 -13.03
N PRO A 51 -11.18 -48.66 -12.93
CA PRO A 51 -10.75 -47.91 -11.77
C PRO A 51 -11.01 -46.43 -12.04
N ALA A 52 -11.91 -45.85 -11.25
CA ALA A 52 -11.91 -44.43 -10.97
C ALA A 52 -10.53 -44.06 -10.40
N ALA A 53 -9.70 -43.44 -11.23
CA ALA A 53 -8.47 -42.80 -10.81
C ALA A 53 -8.79 -41.33 -10.60
N VAL A 54 -9.13 -40.97 -9.35
CA VAL A 54 -8.99 -39.60 -8.86
C VAL A 54 -7.50 -39.31 -8.84
N ALA A 55 -7.01 -38.69 -9.91
CA ALA A 55 -5.68 -38.08 -9.91
C ALA A 55 -5.83 -36.69 -9.33
N VAL A 56 -5.62 -36.55 -8.02
CA VAL A 56 -5.26 -35.26 -7.43
C VAL A 56 -3.88 -34.94 -8.00
N ALA A 57 -3.86 -34.20 -9.10
CA ALA A 57 -2.65 -33.57 -9.56
C ALA A 57 -2.30 -32.51 -8.52
N ALA A 58 -1.28 -32.80 -7.70
CA ALA A 58 -0.58 -31.76 -6.97
C ALA A 58 -0.03 -30.78 -8.01
N LEU A 59 -0.75 -29.67 -8.22
CA LEU A 59 -0.28 -28.53 -8.98
C LEU A 59 0.96 -28.02 -8.26
N LEU A 60 2.12 -28.33 -8.84
CA LEU A 60 3.38 -27.75 -8.45
C LEU A 60 3.26 -26.24 -8.71
N ILE A 61 3.17 -25.48 -7.63
CA ILE A 61 3.20 -24.03 -7.60
C ILE A 61 4.52 -23.61 -8.27
N ALA A 62 4.43 -23.19 -9.53
CA ALA A 62 5.52 -22.60 -10.27
C ALA A 62 5.13 -21.16 -10.64
N SER A 63 4.71 -20.37 -9.64
CA SER A 63 5.01 -18.95 -9.72
C SER A 63 6.53 -18.86 -9.61
N SER A 64 7.20 -18.50 -10.70
CA SER A 64 8.61 -18.15 -10.63
C SER A 64 8.69 -16.88 -9.77
N VAL A 65 8.92 -17.04 -8.48
CA VAL A 65 9.32 -15.95 -7.60
C VAL A 65 10.70 -15.54 -8.08
N THR A 66 10.75 -14.61 -9.01
CA THR A 66 11.97 -13.93 -9.37
C THR A 66 12.29 -13.01 -8.21
N VAL A 67 13.36 -13.33 -7.47
CA VAL A 67 13.98 -12.41 -6.52
C VAL A 67 14.62 -11.29 -7.34
N PHE A 68 13.79 -10.35 -7.78
CA PHE A 68 14.23 -9.15 -8.48
C PHE A 68 14.84 -8.18 -7.46
N ALA A 69 15.78 -7.35 -7.90
CA ALA A 69 16.56 -6.48 -7.02
C ALA A 69 15.65 -5.47 -6.28
N ALA A 70 15.38 -5.73 -5.00
CA ALA A 70 14.64 -4.84 -4.10
C ALA A 70 15.18 -3.39 -4.05
N TRP A 71 16.40 -3.15 -4.55
CA TRP A 71 17.02 -1.83 -4.61
C TRP A 71 16.41 -0.88 -5.65
N GLN A 72 15.61 -1.38 -6.60
CA GLN A 72 15.00 -0.52 -7.62
C GLN A 72 13.67 0.11 -7.18
N TYR A 73 13.03 -0.43 -6.13
CA TYR A 73 11.74 0.05 -5.66
C TYR A 73 11.87 0.93 -4.43
N LEU A 74 11.00 1.93 -4.32
CA LEU A 74 10.70 2.57 -3.05
C LEU A 74 10.25 1.51 -2.04
N SER A 75 10.69 1.62 -0.79
CA SER A 75 10.13 0.81 0.29
C SER A 75 8.70 1.23 0.59
N ALA A 76 7.92 0.40 1.29
CA ALA A 76 6.57 0.79 1.73
C ALA A 76 6.58 2.05 2.61
N ARG A 77 7.63 2.23 3.42
CA ARG A 77 7.89 3.47 4.17
C ARG A 77 8.03 4.66 3.23
N ASP A 78 8.84 4.54 2.19
CA ASP A 78 9.09 5.63 1.24
C ASP A 78 7.84 5.94 0.39
N VAL A 79 7.01 4.92 0.09
CA VAL A 79 5.70 5.11 -0.53
C VAL A 79 4.79 5.94 0.37
N ALA A 80 4.67 5.63 1.66
CA ALA A 80 3.89 6.45 2.60
C ALA A 80 4.47 7.87 2.76
N SER A 81 5.80 8.01 2.85
CA SER A 81 6.47 9.31 2.95
C SER A 81 6.24 10.17 1.69
N ALA A 82 6.18 9.55 0.52
CA ALA A 82 5.86 10.22 -0.74
C ALA A 82 4.41 10.75 -0.79
N ASN A 83 3.54 10.20 0.06
CA ASN A 83 2.19 10.70 0.32
C ASN A 83 2.13 11.69 1.49
N ALA A 84 3.28 12.17 1.98
CA ALA A 84 3.41 13.05 3.14
C ALA A 84 2.84 12.48 4.46
N ASP A 85 2.84 11.16 4.60
CA ASP A 85 2.36 10.48 5.80
C ASP A 85 3.52 9.82 6.56
N GLU A 86 4.22 10.62 7.37
CA GLU A 86 5.40 10.17 8.12
C GLU A 86 5.02 9.21 9.26
N GLN A 87 3.82 9.38 9.84
CA GLN A 87 3.28 8.43 10.81
C GLN A 87 3.08 7.04 10.19
N LEU A 88 2.41 6.95 9.04
CA LEU A 88 2.23 5.68 8.33
C LEU A 88 3.56 5.09 7.84
N ALA A 89 4.48 5.94 7.39
CA ALA A 89 5.82 5.53 7.00
C ALA A 89 6.55 4.80 8.16
N SER A 90 6.47 5.36 9.37
CA SER A 90 7.01 4.73 10.58
C SER A 90 6.36 3.39 10.90
N GLN A 91 5.06 3.25 10.62
CA GLN A 91 4.31 2.00 10.83
C GLN A 91 4.73 0.92 9.83
N PHE A 92 4.95 1.27 8.56
CA PHE A 92 5.54 0.34 7.58
C PHE A 92 6.97 -0.09 7.93
N GLU A 93 7.73 0.70 8.70
CA GLU A 93 9.05 0.29 9.14
C GLU A 93 9.00 -0.68 10.33
N GLN A 94 8.03 -0.49 11.23
CA GLN A 94 7.98 -1.21 12.52
C GLN A 94 7.06 -2.43 12.52
N ASN A 95 5.93 -2.33 11.83
CA ASN A 95 4.78 -3.24 11.98
C ASN A 95 4.35 -3.89 10.66
N ASN A 96 5.21 -3.86 9.62
CA ASN A 96 4.92 -4.48 8.33
C ASN A 96 4.67 -5.98 8.51
N TRP A 97 3.60 -6.47 7.88
CA TRP A 97 3.25 -7.89 7.86
C TRP A 97 4.23 -8.72 7.02
N LEU A 98 5.00 -8.06 6.16
CA LEU A 98 5.97 -8.70 5.28
C LEU A 98 7.38 -8.57 5.87
N SER A 99 8.09 -9.69 5.95
CA SER A 99 9.53 -9.69 6.27
C SER A 99 10.40 -9.40 5.05
N GLU A 100 9.89 -9.67 3.85
CA GLU A 100 10.58 -9.54 2.56
C GLU A 100 9.57 -9.14 1.48
N TYR A 101 10.03 -8.51 0.40
CA TYR A 101 9.17 -8.21 -0.74
C TYR A 101 8.88 -9.47 -1.55
N GLU A 102 7.65 -9.61 -2.03
CA GLU A 102 7.27 -10.65 -2.99
C GLU A 102 7.00 -10.02 -4.35
N THR A 103 7.60 -10.56 -5.41
CA THR A 103 7.35 -10.14 -6.79
C THR A 103 6.73 -11.26 -7.60
N GLN A 104 5.65 -10.97 -8.31
CA GLN A 104 5.00 -11.87 -9.25
C GLN A 104 5.00 -11.27 -10.66
N HIS A 105 5.58 -12.00 -11.60
CA HIS A 105 5.52 -11.67 -13.02
C HIS A 105 4.14 -12.04 -13.58
N CYS A 106 3.44 -11.06 -14.16
CA CYS A 106 2.10 -11.20 -14.70
C CYS A 106 2.03 -10.52 -16.06
N TRP A 107 1.95 -11.33 -17.12
CA TRP A 107 1.90 -10.85 -18.50
C TRP A 107 3.11 -9.96 -18.83
N ASP A 108 2.90 -8.68 -19.12
CA ASP A 108 3.96 -7.72 -19.47
C ASP A 108 4.46 -6.91 -18.25
N TYR A 109 4.05 -7.29 -17.03
CA TYR A 109 4.31 -6.53 -15.81
C TYR A 109 4.96 -7.36 -14.71
N ASP A 110 5.80 -6.71 -13.92
CA ASP A 110 6.25 -7.20 -12.62
C ASP A 110 5.49 -6.46 -11.52
N ILE A 111 4.80 -7.23 -10.67
CA ILE A 111 4.02 -6.71 -9.55
C ILE A 111 4.75 -7.06 -8.26
N THR A 112 5.09 -6.06 -7.45
CA THR A 112 5.78 -6.26 -6.17
C THR A 112 4.94 -5.77 -5.01
N LEU A 113 4.62 -6.67 -4.08
CA LEU A 113 4.00 -6.31 -2.81
C LEU A 113 5.09 -5.79 -1.85
N LEU A 114 5.02 -4.51 -1.51
CA LEU A 114 6.05 -3.81 -0.72
C LEU A 114 5.77 -3.87 0.79
N GLY A 115 4.50 -3.84 1.17
CA GLY A 115 4.12 -3.87 2.58
C GLY A 115 2.63 -3.86 2.82
N VAL A 116 2.24 -4.39 3.98
CA VAL A 116 0.89 -4.31 4.52
C VAL A 116 0.99 -3.98 6.00
N VAL A 117 0.21 -3.01 6.47
CA VAL A 117 0.08 -2.66 7.89
C VAL A 117 -1.38 -2.43 8.23
N SER A 118 -1.77 -2.72 9.47
CA SER A 118 -3.10 -2.35 9.97
C SER A 118 -3.02 -1.79 11.38
N GLY A 119 -3.94 -0.89 11.71
CA GLY A 119 -4.02 -0.33 13.05
C GLY A 119 -4.95 0.87 13.15
N ASN A 120 -5.19 1.31 14.38
CA ASN A 120 -6.01 2.47 14.68
C ASN A 120 -5.18 3.75 14.72
N GLU A 121 -5.62 4.75 13.97
CA GLU A 121 -5.02 6.09 13.87
C GLU A 121 -3.53 6.02 13.51
N ILE A 122 -3.17 5.15 12.56
CA ILE A 122 -1.78 4.91 12.14
C ILE A 122 -1.32 5.81 10.98
N SER A 123 -2.19 6.68 10.48
CA SER A 123 -1.96 7.63 9.40
C SER A 123 -2.17 9.07 9.88
N GLU A 124 -1.45 10.02 9.30
CA GLU A 124 -1.72 11.46 9.51
C GLU A 124 -2.98 11.93 8.76
N HIS A 125 -3.43 11.18 7.76
CA HIS A 125 -4.55 11.49 6.88
C HIS A 125 -5.81 10.72 7.28
N LEU A 126 -6.30 10.97 8.48
CA LEU A 126 -7.45 10.25 9.02
C LEU A 126 -8.76 10.68 8.36
N SER A 127 -9.46 9.71 7.79
CA SER A 127 -10.82 9.86 7.28
C SER A 127 -11.82 10.12 8.42
N LYS A 128 -12.90 10.82 8.12
CA LYS A 128 -14.02 11.04 9.04
C LYS A 128 -15.34 10.66 8.38
N ASP A 129 -16.23 10.07 9.16
CA ASP A 129 -17.61 9.81 8.72
C ASP A 129 -18.44 11.10 8.61
N ASP A 130 -19.66 10.98 8.10
CA ASP A 130 -20.62 12.10 7.98
C ASP A 130 -20.96 12.76 9.33
N GLN A 131 -20.68 12.09 10.45
CA GLN A 131 -20.92 12.58 11.81
C GLN A 131 -19.65 13.22 12.41
N GLY A 132 -18.54 13.24 11.67
CA GLY A 132 -17.25 13.78 12.10
C GLY A 132 -16.45 12.85 13.00
N ASN A 133 -16.85 11.59 13.15
CA ASN A 133 -16.08 10.58 13.88
C ASN A 133 -14.90 10.12 13.03
N VAL A 134 -13.75 9.96 13.67
CA VAL A 134 -12.53 9.49 13.02
C VAL A 134 -12.65 8.00 12.69
N GLU A 135 -12.48 7.66 11.41
CA GLU A 135 -12.35 6.29 10.92
C GLU A 135 -10.87 5.92 10.88
N GLY A 136 -10.27 5.74 12.06
CA GLY A 136 -8.82 5.56 12.17
C GLY A 136 -8.34 4.13 11.99
N ASP A 137 -9.23 3.15 12.09
CA ASP A 137 -8.90 1.72 12.17
C ASP A 137 -8.90 1.06 10.79
N ARG A 138 -7.73 1.06 10.15
CA ARG A 138 -7.57 0.79 8.72
C ARG A 138 -6.43 -0.18 8.42
N THR A 139 -6.48 -0.77 7.23
CA THR A 139 -5.37 -1.49 6.59
C THR A 139 -4.80 -0.65 5.45
N TYR A 140 -3.47 -0.59 5.35
CA TYR A 140 -2.75 0.04 4.25
C TYR A 140 -1.90 -0.97 3.50
N ILE A 141 -1.96 -0.93 2.16
CA ILE A 141 -1.26 -1.85 1.25
C ILE A 141 -0.43 -1.03 0.27
N ALA A 142 0.87 -1.27 0.22
CA ALA A 142 1.80 -0.64 -0.73
C ALA A 142 2.23 -1.63 -1.82
N VAL A 143 2.07 -1.25 -3.09
CA VAL A 143 2.43 -2.07 -4.26
C VAL A 143 3.27 -1.23 -5.23
N ALA A 144 4.29 -1.85 -5.83
CA ALA A 144 5.00 -1.36 -7.00
C ALA A 144 4.59 -2.15 -8.26
N ILE A 145 4.43 -1.44 -9.38
CA ILE A 145 4.05 -1.98 -10.67
C ILE A 145 5.02 -1.44 -11.72
N ALA A 146 5.68 -2.37 -12.43
CA ALA A 146 6.67 -2.05 -13.45
C ALA A 146 6.36 -2.83 -14.74
N TYR A 147 6.70 -2.27 -15.91
CA TYR A 147 6.82 -3.11 -17.10
C TYR A 147 8.00 -4.08 -16.92
N ALA A 148 7.78 -5.35 -17.23
CA ALA A 148 8.79 -6.38 -17.08
C ALA A 148 9.97 -6.21 -18.06
N ASP A 149 9.77 -5.47 -19.15
CA ASP A 149 10.82 -5.12 -20.12
C ASP A 149 11.68 -3.92 -19.67
N GLY A 150 11.37 -3.31 -18.53
CA GLY A 150 12.08 -2.16 -17.96
C GLY A 150 11.69 -0.82 -18.60
N LYS A 151 10.71 -0.77 -19.50
CA LYS A 151 10.14 0.50 -19.98
C LYS A 151 9.54 1.28 -18.80
N PRO A 152 9.67 2.61 -18.74
CA PRO A 152 9.00 3.40 -17.72
C PRO A 152 7.47 3.31 -17.86
N MET A 153 6.80 3.21 -16.71
CA MET A 153 5.35 3.41 -16.60
C MET A 153 4.97 4.83 -17.05
N PRO A 154 3.81 5.03 -17.70
CA PRO A 154 3.34 6.36 -18.09
C PRO A 154 3.15 7.26 -16.87
N ASP A 155 3.55 8.52 -16.98
CA ASP A 155 3.31 9.50 -15.91
C ASP A 155 1.82 9.71 -15.66
N VAL A 156 1.42 10.00 -14.43
CA VAL A 156 0.01 10.17 -14.04
C VAL A 156 -0.70 11.31 -14.78
N GLN A 157 0.05 12.29 -15.30
CA GLN A 157 -0.48 13.40 -16.11
C GLN A 157 -0.50 13.11 -17.61
N SER A 158 -0.03 11.93 -18.04
CA SER A 158 0.03 11.56 -19.45
C SER A 158 -1.27 10.93 -19.96
N ASP A 159 -1.62 11.18 -21.22
CA ASP A 159 -2.78 10.57 -21.90
C ASP A 159 -2.74 9.04 -21.92
N ASP A 160 -1.56 8.44 -21.75
CA ASP A 160 -1.38 6.99 -21.73
C ASP A 160 -1.66 6.36 -20.35
N PHE A 161 -1.79 7.16 -19.27
CA PHE A 161 -1.99 6.67 -17.91
C PHE A 161 -3.30 5.88 -17.74
N ASP A 162 -4.37 6.32 -18.42
CA ASP A 162 -5.68 5.66 -18.42
C ASP A 162 -5.62 4.21 -18.91
N ARG A 163 -4.57 3.85 -19.67
CA ARG A 163 -4.36 2.48 -20.17
C ARG A 163 -3.57 1.60 -19.19
N THR A 164 -3.11 2.18 -18.09
CA THR A 164 -2.30 1.53 -17.05
C THR A 164 -2.96 1.67 -15.67
N GLN A 165 -4.27 1.45 -15.63
CA GLN A 165 -5.03 1.32 -14.39
C GLN A 165 -4.90 -0.10 -13.83
N PHE A 166 -4.73 -0.20 -12.52
CA PHE A 166 -4.64 -1.46 -11.80
C PHE A 166 -5.49 -1.43 -10.53
N PHE A 167 -6.29 -2.46 -10.33
CA PHE A 167 -7.10 -2.63 -9.14
C PHE A 167 -6.30 -3.44 -8.12
N VAL A 168 -6.01 -2.83 -6.98
CA VAL A 168 -5.28 -3.46 -5.87
C VAL A 168 -6.27 -3.64 -4.74
N SER A 169 -6.49 -4.88 -4.31
CA SER A 169 -7.50 -5.19 -3.29
C SER A 169 -7.03 -6.25 -2.32
N PRO A 170 -7.30 -6.09 -1.01
CA PRO A 170 -7.31 -7.23 -0.13
C PRO A 170 -8.50 -8.15 -0.50
N TYR A 171 -8.31 -9.46 -0.38
CA TYR A 171 -9.38 -10.44 -0.46
C TYR A 171 -9.34 -11.36 0.74
N ILE A 172 -10.50 -11.89 1.14
CA ILE A 172 -10.64 -12.73 2.33
C ILE A 172 -11.15 -14.10 1.89
N ARG A 173 -10.43 -15.16 2.25
CA ARG A 173 -10.86 -16.53 1.93
C ARG A 173 -12.25 -16.80 2.51
N GLY A 174 -13.12 -17.42 1.72
CA GLY A 174 -14.51 -17.68 2.10
C GLY A 174 -15.48 -16.55 1.79
N PHE A 175 -15.00 -15.40 1.31
CA PHE A 175 -15.83 -14.27 0.89
C PHE A 175 -15.72 -14.08 -0.63
N ASN A 176 -16.86 -13.82 -1.29
CA ASN A 176 -16.87 -13.59 -2.74
C ASN A 176 -16.13 -12.26 -3.06
N PRO A 177 -14.99 -12.30 -3.77
CA PRO A 177 -14.20 -11.09 -4.05
C PRO A 177 -14.89 -10.08 -4.98
N GLU A 178 -15.93 -10.48 -5.73
CA GLU A 178 -16.77 -9.54 -6.47
C GLU A 178 -17.56 -8.62 -5.54
N LYS A 179 -17.88 -9.11 -4.33
CA LYS A 179 -18.64 -8.39 -3.32
C LYS A 179 -17.79 -7.80 -2.20
N TYR A 180 -16.70 -8.47 -1.82
CA TYR A 180 -15.83 -8.08 -0.71
C TYR A 180 -14.43 -7.80 -1.25
N ASN A 181 -14.23 -6.55 -1.65
CA ASN A 181 -12.99 -6.00 -2.21
C ASN A 181 -12.75 -4.56 -1.73
N ALA A 182 -11.64 -3.96 -2.13
CA ALA A 182 -11.23 -2.60 -1.72
C ALA A 182 -12.36 -1.59 -1.85
N TYR A 183 -13.10 -1.61 -2.96
CA TYR A 183 -14.20 -0.69 -3.22
C TYR A 183 -15.28 -0.75 -2.12
N THR A 184 -15.67 -1.95 -1.71
CA THR A 184 -16.66 -2.17 -0.65
C THR A 184 -16.09 -2.09 0.76
N LEU A 185 -14.79 -2.27 0.93
CA LEU A 185 -14.07 -2.15 2.21
C LEU A 185 -13.65 -0.69 2.45
N SER A 186 -14.52 0.26 2.11
CA SER A 186 -14.29 1.71 2.27
C SER A 186 -12.95 2.18 1.68
N GLY A 187 -12.63 1.70 0.48
CA GLY A 187 -11.31 1.84 -0.14
C GLY A 187 -10.98 3.25 -0.60
N GLY A 188 -9.74 3.68 -0.34
CA GLY A 188 -9.11 4.86 -0.93
C GLY A 188 -7.76 4.48 -1.54
N VAL A 189 -7.42 5.05 -2.69
CA VAL A 189 -6.14 4.75 -3.36
C VAL A 189 -5.41 6.03 -3.66
N THR A 190 -4.14 6.08 -3.25
CA THR A 190 -3.21 7.08 -3.79
C THR A 190 -2.24 6.43 -4.76
N CYS A 191 -2.07 7.04 -5.93
CA CYS A 191 -1.24 6.53 -7.01
C CYS A 191 -0.24 7.58 -7.50
N PHE A 192 1.00 7.18 -7.74
CA PHE A 192 2.00 8.04 -8.35
C PHE A 192 3.03 7.25 -9.15
N VAL A 193 3.77 7.94 -10.03
CA VAL A 193 4.92 7.37 -10.75
C VAL A 193 6.21 8.04 -10.30
N SER A 194 7.22 7.22 -10.02
CA SER A 194 8.56 7.67 -9.65
C SER A 194 9.61 6.70 -10.20
N GLY A 195 10.67 7.22 -10.83
CA GLY A 195 11.72 6.38 -11.41
C GLY A 195 11.23 5.42 -12.51
N GLY A 196 10.10 5.74 -13.17
CA GLY A 196 9.47 4.87 -14.16
C GLY A 196 8.68 3.71 -13.57
N ILE A 197 8.45 3.67 -12.26
CA ILE A 197 7.65 2.66 -11.56
C ILE A 197 6.37 3.30 -11.05
N GLN A 198 5.22 2.63 -11.21
CA GLN A 198 3.95 3.06 -10.62
C GLN A 198 3.83 2.49 -9.21
N TYR A 199 3.48 3.35 -8.26
CA TYR A 199 3.21 2.98 -6.87
C TYR A 199 1.74 3.21 -6.55
N ARG A 200 1.16 2.28 -5.81
CA ARG A 200 -0.19 2.39 -5.26
C ARG A 200 -0.15 2.16 -3.76
N LEU A 201 -0.76 3.08 -3.02
CA LEU A 201 -1.04 2.96 -1.59
C LEU A 201 -2.55 2.87 -1.43
N VAL A 202 -3.04 1.69 -1.03
CA VAL A 202 -4.47 1.43 -0.82
C VAL A 202 -4.76 1.46 0.66
N GLU A 203 -5.78 2.22 1.06
CA GLU A 203 -6.41 2.20 2.38
C GLU A 203 -7.72 1.39 2.27
N THR A 204 -7.99 0.52 3.24
CA THR A 204 -9.29 -0.16 3.38
C THR A 204 -9.67 -0.27 4.85
N ASP A 205 -10.91 -0.66 5.13
CA ASP A 205 -11.31 -1.20 6.42
C ASP A 205 -10.32 -2.28 6.90
N ASN A 206 -10.10 -2.32 8.21
CA ASN A 206 -9.08 -3.17 8.79
C ASN A 206 -9.39 -4.66 8.57
N VAL A 207 -8.65 -5.29 7.65
CA VAL A 207 -8.82 -6.71 7.30
C VAL A 207 -8.14 -7.66 8.29
N GLU A 208 -7.36 -7.15 9.26
CA GLU A 208 -6.74 -7.96 10.31
C GLU A 208 -7.80 -8.71 11.15
N TYR A 209 -9.03 -8.19 11.21
CA TYR A 209 -10.16 -8.86 11.86
C TYR A 209 -10.55 -10.20 11.24
N PHE A 210 -10.13 -10.45 10.00
CA PHE A 210 -10.34 -11.70 9.27
C PHE A 210 -9.08 -12.60 9.24
N ALA A 211 -8.10 -12.35 10.12
CA ALA A 211 -6.82 -13.08 10.10
C ALA A 211 -6.96 -14.62 10.23
N ASP A 212 -8.06 -15.12 10.80
CA ASP A 212 -8.36 -16.55 10.92
C ASP A 212 -8.95 -17.18 9.63
N CYS A 213 -9.43 -16.36 8.70
CA CYS A 213 -9.99 -16.82 7.43
C CYS A 213 -8.89 -17.11 6.40
N GLY A 214 -7.82 -16.31 6.38
CA GLY A 214 -6.81 -16.28 5.34
C GLY A 214 -7.01 -15.07 4.43
N ILE A 215 -5.97 -14.27 4.27
CA ILE A 215 -6.02 -12.97 3.59
C ILE A 215 -5.10 -13.00 2.37
N TYR A 216 -5.57 -12.43 1.26
CA TYR A 216 -4.82 -12.25 0.04
C TYR A 216 -4.70 -10.77 -0.30
N VAL A 217 -3.69 -10.41 -1.08
CA VAL A 217 -3.69 -9.15 -1.85
C VAL A 217 -3.69 -9.52 -3.32
N GLY A 218 -4.70 -9.07 -4.05
CA GLY A 218 -4.75 -9.18 -5.50
C GLY A 218 -4.38 -7.88 -6.18
N VAL A 219 -3.72 -8.00 -7.33
CA VAL A 219 -3.54 -6.90 -8.28
C VAL A 219 -3.99 -7.39 -9.65
N SER A 220 -4.96 -6.69 -10.25
CA SER A 220 -5.41 -6.94 -11.62
C SER A 220 -5.40 -5.68 -12.46
N ASP A 221 -5.34 -5.81 -13.79
CA ASP A 221 -5.57 -4.67 -14.66
C ASP A 221 -7.02 -4.18 -14.58
N GLY A 222 -7.21 -2.88 -14.81
CA GLY A 222 -8.49 -2.18 -14.67
C GLY A 222 -8.62 -1.40 -13.37
N ASP A 223 -9.81 -0.85 -13.12
CA ASP A 223 -10.18 -0.02 -11.98
C ASP A 223 -11.18 -0.71 -11.03
N MET A 224 -11.59 -1.94 -11.34
CA MET A 224 -12.53 -2.72 -10.54
C MET A 224 -12.11 -4.19 -10.46
N TYR A 225 -12.82 -4.96 -9.61
CA TYR A 225 -12.67 -6.40 -9.55
C TYR A 225 -12.86 -7.06 -10.93
N ASN A 226 -11.89 -7.88 -11.33
CA ASN A 226 -11.90 -8.58 -12.61
C ASN A 226 -12.13 -10.08 -12.42
N ASN A 227 -13.34 -10.54 -12.75
CA ASN A 227 -13.75 -11.94 -12.64
C ASN A 227 -13.06 -12.88 -13.65
N GLN A 228 -12.33 -12.35 -14.63
CA GLN A 228 -11.52 -13.13 -15.56
C GLN A 228 -10.11 -13.35 -15.03
N ALA A 229 -9.60 -12.46 -14.16
CA ALA A 229 -8.26 -12.54 -13.58
C ALA A 229 -8.15 -13.63 -12.50
N TYR A 230 -9.24 -13.91 -11.79
CA TYR A 230 -9.26 -14.79 -10.63
C TYR A 230 -10.34 -15.88 -10.73
N ILE A 231 -10.05 -17.03 -10.12
CA ILE A 231 -10.99 -18.14 -9.95
C ILE A 231 -11.32 -18.22 -8.46
N TYR A 232 -12.59 -18.01 -8.13
CA TYR A 232 -13.10 -18.18 -6.77
C TYR A 232 -13.79 -19.55 -6.64
N ASP A 233 -13.28 -20.42 -5.77
CA ASP A 233 -13.89 -21.69 -5.45
C ASP A 233 -14.98 -21.47 -4.39
N THR A 234 -16.24 -21.65 -4.76
CA THR A 234 -17.38 -21.43 -3.85
C THR A 234 -17.50 -22.50 -2.76
N ASP A 235 -16.90 -23.67 -2.96
CA ASP A 235 -16.97 -24.78 -2.02
C ASP A 235 -15.88 -24.65 -0.93
N THR A 236 -14.66 -24.25 -1.30
CA THR A 236 -13.55 -24.08 -0.35
C THR A 236 -13.38 -22.64 0.13
N GLY A 237 -13.87 -21.67 -0.64
CA GLY A 237 -13.65 -20.25 -0.43
C GLY A 237 -12.27 -19.75 -0.90
N ASP A 238 -11.45 -20.61 -1.51
CA ASP A 238 -10.13 -20.24 -2.00
C ASP A 238 -10.22 -19.34 -3.24
N ILE A 239 -9.27 -18.41 -3.35
CA ILE A 239 -9.07 -17.57 -4.53
C ILE A 239 -7.76 -18.03 -5.19
N LEU A 240 -7.81 -18.27 -6.49
CA LEU A 240 -6.67 -18.67 -7.30
C LEU A 240 -6.51 -17.73 -8.49
N ARG A 241 -5.28 -17.61 -9.00
CA ARG A 241 -5.02 -16.91 -10.27
C ARG A 241 -5.63 -17.71 -11.42
N ASN A 242 -6.23 -17.01 -12.39
CA ASN A 242 -6.54 -17.63 -13.68
C ASN A 242 -5.28 -17.65 -14.55
N GLU A 243 -4.56 -18.78 -14.57
CA GLU A 243 -3.32 -18.97 -15.33
C GLU A 243 -3.47 -18.80 -16.86
N THR A 244 -4.69 -18.77 -17.39
CA THR A 244 -4.95 -18.54 -18.82
C THR A 244 -5.25 -17.07 -19.15
N TYR A 245 -5.36 -16.22 -18.13
CA TYR A 245 -5.65 -14.80 -18.29
C TYR A 245 -4.46 -14.06 -18.91
N GLN A 246 -4.73 -13.25 -19.93
CA GLN A 246 -3.72 -12.48 -20.66
C GLN A 246 -3.70 -11.04 -20.17
N GLY A 247 -3.31 -10.86 -18.91
CA GLY A 247 -3.28 -9.58 -18.24
C GLY A 247 -2.69 -9.71 -16.84
N VAL A 248 -2.85 -8.68 -16.02
CA VAL A 248 -2.34 -8.68 -14.64
C VAL A 248 -3.34 -9.42 -13.76
N ASN A 249 -2.84 -10.39 -12.99
CA ASN A 249 -3.63 -11.19 -12.05
C ASN A 249 -2.77 -11.66 -10.87
N ALA A 250 -1.88 -10.80 -10.35
CA ALA A 250 -1.06 -11.15 -9.21
C ALA A 250 -1.95 -11.47 -8.01
N LEU A 251 -1.56 -12.46 -7.21
CA LEU A 251 -2.27 -12.87 -6.00
C LEU A 251 -1.27 -13.30 -4.94
N PHE A 252 -1.09 -12.44 -3.94
CA PHE A 252 -0.18 -12.64 -2.82
C PHE A 252 -0.93 -13.24 -1.64
N HIS A 253 -0.34 -14.23 -0.97
CA HIS A 253 -0.90 -14.80 0.25
C HIS A 253 -0.26 -14.13 1.47
N LEU A 254 -1.06 -13.54 2.35
CA LEU A 254 -0.55 -12.89 3.56
C LEU A 254 -0.46 -13.88 4.72
N SER A 255 0.68 -13.88 5.40
CA SER A 255 0.88 -14.60 6.66
C SER A 255 0.53 -13.69 7.83
N VAL A 256 -0.75 -13.60 8.16
CA VAL A 256 -1.26 -12.73 9.24
C VAL A 256 -1.39 -13.53 10.55
N ASP A 257 -1.08 -12.90 11.68
CA ASP A 257 -1.27 -13.53 12.99
C ASP A 257 -2.76 -13.75 13.28
N THR A 258 -3.19 -15.01 13.27
CA THR A 258 -4.59 -15.40 13.53
C THR A 258 -5.11 -14.92 14.89
N ALA A 259 -4.24 -14.63 15.86
CA ALA A 259 -4.64 -14.09 17.15
C ALA A 259 -5.22 -12.66 17.07
N LYS A 260 -5.03 -11.97 15.95
CA LYS A 260 -5.59 -10.64 15.68
C LYS A 260 -7.02 -10.67 15.13
N ALA A 261 -7.53 -11.85 14.78
CA ALA A 261 -8.90 -12.00 14.30
C ALA A 261 -9.91 -11.53 15.35
N ASP A 262 -10.94 -10.81 14.92
CA ASP A 262 -12.03 -10.33 15.76
C ASP A 262 -13.36 -10.53 15.03
N SER A 263 -14.05 -11.61 15.40
CA SER A 263 -15.33 -11.98 14.79
C SER A 263 -16.43 -10.93 14.93
N VAL A 264 -16.40 -10.10 15.98
CA VAL A 264 -17.43 -9.08 16.21
C VAL A 264 -17.20 -7.91 15.27
N LYS A 265 -15.95 -7.44 15.16
CA LYS A 265 -15.60 -6.38 14.22
C LYS A 265 -15.73 -6.82 12.76
N ALA A 266 -15.30 -8.04 12.43
CA ALA A 266 -15.48 -8.63 11.11
C ALA A 266 -16.96 -8.70 10.70
N ALA A 267 -17.84 -9.15 11.62
CA ALA A 267 -19.28 -9.16 11.39
C ALA A 267 -19.86 -7.74 11.20
N GLY A 268 -19.33 -6.75 11.91
CA GLY A 268 -19.67 -5.34 11.73
C GLY A 268 -19.36 -4.83 10.33
N ILE A 269 -18.16 -5.11 9.81
CA ILE A 269 -17.76 -4.76 8.43
C ILE A 269 -18.70 -5.43 7.42
N ILE A 270 -18.95 -6.74 7.56
CA ILE A 270 -19.85 -7.47 6.66
C ILE A 270 -21.26 -6.87 6.67
N ALA A 271 -21.79 -6.55 7.86
CA ALA A 271 -23.11 -5.92 7.98
C ALA A 271 -23.13 -4.55 7.30
N GLY A 272 -22.11 -3.73 7.53
CA GLY A 272 -21.95 -2.42 6.86
C GLY A 272 -22.00 -2.56 5.33
N ILE A 273 -21.23 -3.47 4.75
CA ILE A 273 -21.23 -3.72 3.29
C ILE A 273 -22.60 -4.15 2.77
N ASN A 274 -23.36 -4.93 3.55
CA ASN A 274 -24.68 -5.41 3.13
C ASN A 274 -25.77 -4.33 3.20
N ASP A 275 -25.61 -3.36 4.09
CA ASP A 275 -26.61 -2.32 4.37
C ASP A 275 -26.31 -1.00 3.62
N SER A 276 -25.14 -0.88 3.01
CA SER A 276 -24.68 0.32 2.28
C SER A 276 -24.96 0.25 0.78
N GLU A 277 -25.23 1.39 0.15
CA GLU A 277 -25.07 1.51 -1.30
C GLU A 277 -23.57 1.56 -1.65
N PRO A 278 -23.16 1.01 -2.81
CA PRO A 278 -21.75 1.01 -3.21
C PRO A 278 -21.20 2.44 -3.28
N ASN A 279 -20.24 2.74 -2.40
CA ASN A 279 -19.54 4.01 -2.38
C ASN A 279 -18.43 4.03 -3.44
N SER A 280 -18.15 5.16 -4.07
CA SER A 280 -17.05 5.27 -5.03
C SER A 280 -15.70 5.25 -4.32
N GLU A 281 -14.87 4.24 -4.62
CA GLU A 281 -13.44 4.30 -4.35
C GLU A 281 -12.88 5.59 -4.96
N SER A 282 -12.17 6.34 -4.13
CA SER A 282 -11.57 7.60 -4.54
C SER A 282 -10.11 7.33 -4.90
N LEU A 283 -9.78 7.46 -6.19
CA LEU A 283 -8.42 7.41 -6.68
C LEU A 283 -7.84 8.83 -6.69
N TRP A 284 -6.81 9.06 -5.88
CA TRP A 284 -6.00 10.27 -5.89
C TRP A 284 -4.70 10.02 -6.62
N THR A 285 -4.51 10.66 -7.78
CA THR A 285 -3.24 10.64 -8.49
C THR A 285 -2.38 11.80 -8.03
N LEU A 286 -1.15 11.53 -7.60
CA LEU A 286 -0.18 12.56 -7.20
C LEU A 286 0.91 12.71 -8.26
N SER A 287 0.91 13.87 -8.94
CA SER A 287 2.02 14.28 -9.79
C SER A 287 3.30 14.46 -8.96
N GLU A 288 4.44 14.60 -9.62
CA GLU A 288 5.69 14.96 -8.92
C GLU A 288 5.55 16.26 -8.13
N ALA A 289 4.81 17.23 -8.67
CA ALA A 289 4.60 18.53 -8.03
C ALA A 289 3.71 18.44 -6.80
N ASP A 290 2.64 17.64 -6.85
CA ASP A 290 1.79 17.37 -5.69
C ASP A 290 2.61 16.75 -4.56
N ARG A 291 3.42 15.72 -4.87
CA ARG A 291 4.28 15.06 -3.88
C ARG A 291 5.30 16.02 -3.30
N TRP A 292 5.93 16.85 -4.13
CA TRP A 292 6.89 17.86 -3.64
C TRP A 292 6.21 18.80 -2.65
N ILE A 293 5.09 19.43 -3.04
CA ILE A 293 4.33 20.37 -2.22
C ILE A 293 3.84 19.75 -0.91
N ASN A 294 3.30 18.53 -0.97
CA ASN A 294 2.77 17.84 0.20
C ASN A 294 3.89 17.48 1.18
N SER A 295 5.10 17.22 0.68
CA SER A 295 6.25 16.87 1.52
C SER A 295 6.87 18.04 2.30
N LEU A 296 6.46 19.29 2.03
CA LEU A 296 7.02 20.50 2.64
C LEU A 296 6.31 20.87 3.94
N THR A 297 7.11 21.13 4.97
CA THR A 297 6.71 21.57 6.31
C THR A 297 7.57 22.74 6.76
N ALA A 298 7.14 23.46 7.80
CA ALA A 298 7.92 24.59 8.33
C ALA A 298 9.32 24.17 8.79
N LYS A 299 9.46 22.90 9.19
CA LYS A 299 10.71 22.33 9.70
C LYS A 299 11.67 21.90 8.59
N ASN A 300 11.18 21.44 7.44
CA ASN A 300 12.01 20.82 6.40
C ASN A 300 12.21 21.69 5.15
N ILE A 301 11.44 22.78 4.97
CA ILE A 301 11.40 23.54 3.72
C ILE A 301 12.78 24.08 3.31
N ASN A 302 13.57 24.58 4.25
CA ASN A 302 14.92 25.09 3.98
C ASN A 302 15.90 24.00 3.48
N GLY A 303 15.60 22.72 3.76
CA GLY A 303 16.37 21.58 3.26
C GLY A 303 15.90 21.06 1.90
N LYS A 304 14.64 21.30 1.53
CA LYS A 304 13.98 20.72 0.35
C LYS A 304 13.66 21.72 -0.78
N ALA A 305 13.74 23.02 -0.51
CA ALA A 305 13.40 24.09 -1.45
C ALA A 305 14.42 25.23 -1.39
N GLU A 306 14.37 26.13 -2.38
CA GLU A 306 15.21 27.35 -2.41
C GLU A 306 14.36 28.61 -2.19
N PRO A 307 14.78 29.53 -1.32
CA PRO A 307 14.07 30.79 -1.11
C PRO A 307 14.29 31.74 -2.29
N VAL A 308 13.21 32.32 -2.78
CA VAL A 308 13.24 33.38 -3.79
C VAL A 308 13.32 34.72 -3.06
N GLU A 309 14.54 35.14 -2.70
CA GLU A 309 14.76 36.34 -1.87
C GLU A 309 14.13 37.63 -2.44
N THR A 310 13.99 37.73 -3.76
CA THR A 310 13.31 38.87 -4.40
C THR A 310 11.81 38.94 -4.11
N SER A 311 11.20 37.86 -3.62
CA SER A 311 9.79 37.83 -3.21
C SER A 311 9.58 38.25 -1.75
N ARG A 312 10.66 38.44 -0.97
CA ARG A 312 10.58 38.68 0.46
C ARG A 312 9.81 39.98 0.74
N LYS A 313 8.75 39.87 1.53
CA LYS A 313 7.92 41.01 1.92
C LYS A 313 7.64 40.94 3.42
N THR A 314 7.92 42.02 4.14
CA THR A 314 7.59 42.13 5.57
C THR A 314 6.45 43.11 5.73
N VAL A 315 5.43 42.71 6.49
CA VAL A 315 4.21 43.50 6.72
C VAL A 315 3.86 43.50 8.21
N THR A 316 3.00 44.43 8.61
CA THR A 316 2.38 44.41 9.94
C THR A 316 1.34 43.29 10.06
N THR A 317 1.01 42.88 11.29
CA THR A 317 -0.08 41.92 11.54
C THR A 317 -1.41 42.39 10.97
N ASP A 318 -1.72 43.69 11.06
CA ASP A 318 -2.94 44.27 10.50
C ASP A 318 -3.00 44.16 8.96
N GLU A 319 -1.88 44.33 8.27
CA GLU A 319 -1.80 44.16 6.82
C GLU A 319 -1.92 42.70 6.40
N PHE A 320 -1.30 41.78 7.16
CA PHE A 320 -1.44 40.34 6.95
C PHE A 320 -2.90 39.89 7.10
N ILE A 321 -3.57 40.29 8.18
CA ILE A 321 -4.96 39.89 8.42
C ILE A 321 -5.88 40.44 7.31
N ARG A 322 -5.59 41.65 6.81
CA ARG A 322 -6.34 42.23 5.69
C ARG A 322 -6.13 41.46 4.38
N SER A 323 -4.93 40.95 4.10
CA SER A 323 -4.71 40.16 2.87
C SER A 323 -5.44 38.81 2.93
N GLU A 324 -5.39 38.15 4.09
CA GLU A 324 -5.94 36.79 4.24
C GLU A 324 -7.48 36.78 4.42
N TYR A 325 -8.05 37.74 5.16
CA TYR A 325 -9.47 37.74 5.54
C TYR A 325 -10.24 39.00 5.14
N GLY A 326 -9.60 39.99 4.51
CA GLY A 326 -10.22 41.28 4.19
C GLY A 326 -10.41 42.20 5.40
N ASP A 327 -11.27 43.20 5.27
CA ASP A 327 -11.55 44.15 6.35
C ASP A 327 -12.48 43.51 7.41
N LEU A 328 -11.95 43.33 8.63
CA LEU A 328 -12.71 42.80 9.77
C LEU A 328 -13.70 43.83 10.34
N SER A 329 -14.76 43.33 10.99
CA SER A 329 -15.82 44.18 11.55
C SER A 329 -15.32 45.02 12.74
N ALA A 330 -15.82 46.25 12.86
CA ALA A 330 -15.42 47.16 13.95
C ALA A 330 -15.89 46.70 15.35
N GLU A 331 -16.93 45.85 15.42
CA GLU A 331 -17.53 45.42 16.70
C GLU A 331 -16.76 44.26 17.36
N ASN A 332 -16.11 43.38 16.58
CA ASN A 332 -15.37 42.21 17.09
C ASN A 332 -13.89 42.18 16.67
N GLY A 333 -13.41 43.23 16.00
CA GLY A 333 -12.14 43.22 15.26
C GLY A 333 -10.85 43.02 16.07
N VAL A 334 -10.86 43.04 17.40
CA VAL A 334 -9.67 42.64 18.20
C VAL A 334 -9.65 41.13 18.44
N ALA A 335 -10.77 40.55 18.86
CA ALA A 335 -10.87 39.11 19.12
C ALA A 335 -10.72 38.28 17.83
N GLU A 336 -11.26 38.79 16.71
CA GLU A 336 -11.11 38.18 15.39
C GLU A 336 -9.66 38.20 14.91
N LYS A 337 -8.93 39.30 15.13
CA LYS A 337 -7.49 39.40 14.80
C LYS A 337 -6.64 38.41 15.60
N ASP A 338 -6.90 38.33 16.91
CA ASP A 338 -6.19 37.40 17.79
C ASP A 338 -6.46 35.94 17.40
N ALA A 339 -7.68 35.63 16.94
CA ALA A 339 -8.02 34.30 16.44
C ALA A 339 -7.23 33.94 15.18
N VAL A 340 -7.16 34.85 14.19
CA VAL A 340 -6.39 34.64 12.95
C VAL A 340 -4.90 34.46 13.25
N LEU A 341 -4.32 35.31 14.11
CA LEU A 341 -2.91 35.17 14.48
C LEU A 341 -2.64 33.87 15.22
N LYS A 342 -3.58 33.40 16.04
CA LYS A 342 -3.46 32.12 16.74
C LYS A 342 -3.63 30.90 15.81
N GLU A 343 -4.38 31.05 14.73
CA GLU A 343 -4.50 30.03 13.68
C GLU A 343 -3.17 29.84 12.95
N TYR A 344 -2.56 30.92 12.46
CA TYR A 344 -1.28 30.85 11.75
C TYR A 344 -0.09 30.63 12.67
N PHE A 345 -0.09 31.21 13.87
CA PHE A 345 1.05 31.22 14.79
C PHE A 345 0.64 30.76 16.20
N PRO A 346 0.15 29.52 16.36
CA PRO A 346 -0.34 29.01 17.64
C PRO A 346 0.72 29.01 18.74
N ASN A 347 2.00 28.94 18.36
CA ASN A 347 3.16 28.91 19.25
C ASN A 347 3.90 30.27 19.33
N GLY A 348 3.36 31.34 18.74
CA GLY A 348 4.01 32.64 18.67
C GLY A 348 5.06 32.73 17.56
N ALA A 349 6.16 33.45 17.82
CA ALA A 349 7.18 33.75 16.82
C ALA A 349 7.78 32.49 16.18
N GLY A 350 7.92 32.50 14.86
CA GLY A 350 8.32 31.34 14.06
C GLY A 350 7.57 31.26 12.72
N MET A 351 7.98 30.29 11.90
CA MET A 351 7.30 29.98 10.64
C MET A 351 6.00 29.22 10.92
N SER A 352 4.93 29.63 10.25
CA SER A 352 3.65 28.95 10.29
C SER A 352 3.73 27.58 9.61
N GLU A 353 2.98 26.60 10.12
CA GLU A 353 2.74 25.35 9.40
C GLU A 353 1.73 25.55 8.26
N ILE A 354 0.96 26.66 8.28
CA ILE A 354 0.10 27.06 7.18
C ILE A 354 0.98 27.73 6.11
N MET A 355 0.84 27.25 4.88
CA MET A 355 1.57 27.72 3.71
C MET A 355 0.63 27.81 2.53
N GLU A 356 0.81 28.84 1.70
CA GLU A 356 0.15 28.88 0.40
C GLU A 356 0.98 28.04 -0.58
N LYS A 357 0.30 27.10 -1.24
CA LYS A 357 0.92 26.07 -2.07
C LYS A 357 0.31 26.14 -3.47
N HIS A 358 1.15 26.18 -4.49
CA HIS A 358 0.71 26.22 -5.88
C HIS A 358 1.59 25.33 -6.76
N ALA A 359 0.99 24.36 -7.46
CA ALA A 359 1.63 23.66 -8.55
C ALA A 359 0.60 23.09 -9.54
N THR A 360 0.90 23.24 -10.83
CA THR A 360 0.28 22.43 -11.89
C THR A 360 1.28 21.41 -12.42
N THR A 361 2.56 21.77 -12.40
CA THR A 361 3.74 21.03 -12.85
C THR A 361 4.90 21.36 -11.91
N MET A 362 6.05 20.71 -12.09
CA MET A 362 7.25 21.09 -11.31
C MET A 362 7.79 22.47 -11.70
N ASP A 363 7.63 22.90 -12.95
CA ASP A 363 8.21 24.16 -13.46
C ASP A 363 7.51 25.42 -12.93
N ASP A 364 6.23 25.31 -12.55
CA ASP A 364 5.42 26.40 -11.98
C ASP A 364 5.19 26.23 -10.46
N ALA A 365 5.79 25.21 -9.84
CA ALA A 365 5.59 24.92 -8.43
C ALA A 365 6.25 25.97 -7.52
N TRP A 366 5.49 26.48 -6.54
CA TRP A 366 6.01 27.32 -5.48
C TRP A 366 5.20 27.18 -4.18
N VAL A 367 5.84 27.54 -3.07
CA VAL A 367 5.21 27.62 -1.75
C VAL A 367 5.55 28.96 -1.11
N GLU A 368 4.55 29.70 -0.65
CA GLU A 368 4.74 30.91 0.15
C GLU A 368 4.58 30.59 1.64
N THR A 369 5.57 31.03 2.40
CA THR A 369 5.62 30.83 3.85
C THR A 369 5.38 32.13 4.59
N TYR A 370 4.83 32.02 5.78
CA TYR A 370 4.59 33.14 6.69
C TYR A 370 5.39 32.94 7.97
N THR A 371 6.20 33.93 8.35
CA THR A 371 7.02 33.89 9.57
C THR A 371 6.72 35.08 10.45
N LEU A 372 6.23 34.83 11.68
CA LEU A 372 6.07 35.87 12.69
C LEU A 372 7.42 36.18 13.33
N ASN A 373 7.89 37.41 13.14
CA ASN A 373 9.17 37.90 13.63
C ASN A 373 9.06 38.33 15.11
N GLY A 374 10.21 38.40 15.80
CA GLY A 374 10.26 38.82 17.21
C GLY A 374 9.85 40.27 17.47
N ASP A 375 9.78 41.10 16.42
CA ASP A 375 9.30 42.50 16.49
C ASP A 375 7.79 42.65 16.22
N GLY A 376 7.08 41.53 16.01
CA GLY A 376 5.64 41.52 15.74
C GLY A 376 5.25 41.77 14.28
N THR A 377 6.21 41.81 13.35
CA THR A 377 5.93 41.82 11.91
C THR A 377 5.85 40.40 11.33
N ILE A 378 5.24 40.23 10.16
CA ILE A 378 5.16 38.95 9.45
C ILE A 378 5.94 39.04 8.14
N THR A 379 6.81 38.06 7.89
CA THR A 379 7.55 37.91 6.64
C THR A 379 6.91 36.86 5.74
N TYR A 380 6.63 37.26 4.50
CA TYR A 380 6.25 36.42 3.38
C TYR A 380 7.52 36.05 2.61
N LEU A 381 7.67 34.77 2.26
CA LEU A 381 8.78 34.32 1.43
C LEU A 381 8.36 33.13 0.57
N LYS A 382 8.59 33.25 -0.74
CA LYS A 382 8.35 32.17 -1.69
C LYS A 382 9.55 31.24 -1.74
N TYR A 383 9.24 29.97 -1.86
CA TYR A 383 10.17 28.88 -2.05
C TYR A 383 9.81 28.14 -3.34
N VAL A 384 10.82 27.73 -4.09
CA VAL A 384 10.69 26.97 -5.34
C VAL A 384 11.47 25.65 -5.24
N PRO A 385 11.17 24.66 -6.11
CA PRO A 385 12.00 23.47 -6.23
C PRO A 385 13.48 23.79 -6.51
N ARG A 386 14.35 22.84 -6.19
CA ARG A 386 15.80 22.93 -6.42
C ARG A 386 16.21 22.52 -7.83
#